data_AF-A0A939UHQ5-F1
#
_entry.id   AF-A0A939UHQ5-F1
#
_cell.length_a   1.000
_cell.length_b   1.000
_cell.length_c   1.000
_cell.angle_alpha   90.00
_cell.angle_beta   90.00
_cell.angle_gamma   90.00
#
_symmetry.space_group_name_H-M   'P 1'
#
loop_
_entity.id
_entity.type
_entity.pdbx_description
1 polymer ?
#
loop_
_entity_poly.entity_id
_entity_poly.type
_entity_poly.pdbx_seq_one_letter_code
_entity_poly.pdbx_strand_id
1 'polypeptide(L)'
;DLGGGTFAPIADFDLLSRGVAIAKELGIHYAVGNLFSSDTFYDARDGLFQKYQAMGILAVEMEAAALYYNAAKAGKKALAICTISDRPLHDEYLSAADRQSTFEDMMKIALRLA
;
A
#
# COMPACT_ATOMS: atom_id res chain seq x y z
N ASP A 1 -22.87 10.02 5.92
CA ASP A 1 -22.68 11.42 5.52
C ASP A 1 -21.83 12.07 6.60
N LEU A 2 -20.64 12.56 6.25
CA LEU A 2 -19.70 13.19 7.19
C LEU A 2 -19.85 14.72 7.19
N GLY A 3 -20.95 15.26 6.63
CA GLY A 3 -21.23 16.70 6.66
C GLY A 3 -20.21 17.54 5.88
N GLY A 4 -19.68 17.01 4.77
CA GLY A 4 -18.66 17.68 3.97
C GLY A 4 -17.21 17.49 4.46
N GLY A 5 -16.99 16.72 5.53
CA GLY A 5 -15.65 16.35 5.98
C GLY A 5 -14.96 15.35 5.05
N THR A 6 -13.64 15.48 4.90
CA THR A 6 -12.81 14.48 4.22
C THR A 6 -12.44 13.37 5.21
N PHE A 7 -12.80 12.13 4.88
CA PHE A 7 -12.37 10.97 5.63
C PHE A 7 -10.92 10.60 5.28
N ALA A 8 -10.10 10.30 6.29
CA ALA A 8 -8.77 9.75 6.11
C ALA A 8 -8.82 8.22 6.31
N PRO A 9 -8.91 7.41 5.24
CA PRO A 9 -8.88 5.97 5.35
C PRO A 9 -7.50 5.49 5.82
N ILE A 10 -7.45 4.84 6.99
CA ILE A 10 -6.21 4.35 7.60
C ILE A 10 -6.29 2.86 7.92
N ALA A 11 -5.13 2.20 7.94
CA ALA A 11 -5.00 0.83 8.40
C ALA A 11 -5.30 0.70 9.90
N ASP A 12 -5.68 -0.51 10.32
CA ASP A 12 -5.68 -0.87 11.74
C ASP A 12 -4.24 -0.93 12.27
N PHE A 13 -3.98 -0.19 13.36
CA PHE A 13 -2.63 -0.06 13.92
C PHE A 13 -2.09 -1.38 14.48
N ASP A 14 -2.94 -2.23 15.06
CA ASP A 14 -2.53 -3.52 15.62
C ASP A 14 -2.06 -4.46 14.49
N LEU A 15 -2.82 -4.57 13.39
CA LEU A 15 -2.40 -5.29 12.20
C LEU A 15 -1.10 -4.73 11.61
N LEU A 16 -1.00 -3.40 11.47
CA LEU A 16 0.20 -2.74 10.94
C LEU A 16 1.44 -3.05 11.80
N SER A 17 1.32 -2.90 13.12
CA SER A 17 2.45 -3.09 14.05
C SER A 17 2.92 -4.54 14.09
N ARG A 18 1.99 -5.51 14.04
CA ARG A 18 2.31 -6.94 13.91
C ARG A 18 2.98 -7.23 12.57
N GLY A 19 2.49 -6.65 11.47
CA GLY A 19 3.07 -6.85 10.14
C GLY A 19 4.51 -6.37 10.08
N VAL A 20 4.79 -5.20 10.66
CA VAL A 20 6.16 -4.66 10.81
C VAL A 20 7.03 -5.58 11.67
N ALA A 21 6.52 -6.09 12.78
CA ALA A 21 7.28 -7.01 13.63
C ALA A 21 7.65 -8.31 12.90
N ILE A 22 6.71 -8.88 12.15
CA ILE A 22 6.93 -10.08 11.34
C ILE A 22 7.96 -9.81 10.23
N ALA A 23 7.86 -8.68 9.53
CA ALA A 23 8.82 -8.31 8.49
C ALA A 23 10.25 -8.19 9.06
N LYS A 24 10.40 -7.58 10.25
CA LYS A 24 11.68 -7.50 10.96
C LYS A 24 12.23 -8.88 11.34
N GLU A 25 11.39 -9.76 11.88
CA GLU A 25 11.78 -11.13 12.26
C GLU A 25 12.28 -11.93 11.05
N LEU A 26 11.62 -11.78 9.91
CA LEU A 26 11.96 -12.45 8.66
C LEU A 26 13.14 -11.80 7.91
N GLY A 27 13.64 -10.64 8.37
CA GLY A 27 14.68 -9.88 7.67
C GLY A 27 14.23 -9.31 6.33
N ILE A 28 12.93 -9.16 6.10
CA ILE A 28 12.34 -8.62 4.87
C ILE A 28 12.43 -7.09 4.90
N HIS A 29 12.92 -6.48 3.83
CA HIS A 29 12.93 -5.02 3.68
C HIS A 29 11.50 -4.48 3.50
N TYR A 30 11.15 -3.41 4.20
CA TYR A 30 9.82 -2.81 4.14
C TYR A 30 9.87 -1.29 4.29
N ALA A 31 8.78 -0.63 3.87
CA ALA A 31 8.50 0.78 4.17
C ALA A 31 7.06 0.89 4.70
N VAL A 32 6.81 1.88 5.55
CA VAL A 32 5.46 2.19 6.08
C VAL A 32 5.15 3.64 5.76
N GLY A 33 4.01 3.90 5.13
CA GLY A 33 3.60 5.25 4.74
C GLY A 33 2.35 5.24 3.89
N ASN A 34 2.06 6.39 3.27
CA ASN A 34 0.83 6.60 2.53
C ASN A 34 0.90 5.99 1.12
N LEU A 35 -0.23 5.43 0.70
CA LEU A 35 -0.50 4.97 -0.66
C LEU A 35 -1.47 5.93 -1.33
N PHE A 36 -1.33 6.13 -2.64
CA PHE A 36 -2.32 6.80 -3.45
C PHE A 36 -3.19 5.76 -4.16
N SER A 37 -4.44 5.60 -3.70
CA SER A 37 -5.45 4.77 -4.36
C SER A 37 -6.05 5.54 -5.54
N SER A 38 -5.71 5.16 -6.77
CA SER A 38 -6.20 5.78 -8.01
C SER A 38 -7.36 5.01 -8.62
N ASP A 39 -8.40 5.72 -9.07
CA ASP A 39 -9.44 5.13 -9.93
C ASP A 39 -8.96 4.97 -11.39
N THR A 40 -7.89 5.66 -11.77
CA THR A 40 -7.41 5.76 -13.15
C THR A 40 -5.99 5.23 -13.26
N PHE A 41 -5.82 4.14 -14.01
CA PHE A 41 -4.49 3.59 -14.29
C PHE A 41 -3.72 4.46 -15.29
N TYR A 42 -4.36 4.84 -16.40
CA TYR A 42 -3.80 5.72 -17.43
C TYR A 42 -4.27 7.16 -17.25
N ASP A 43 -3.53 7.91 -16.44
CA ASP A 43 -3.87 9.30 -16.15
C ASP A 43 -3.20 10.27 -17.12
N ALA A 44 -3.99 11.10 -17.81
CA ALA A 44 -3.49 12.08 -18.78
C ALA A 44 -2.97 13.38 -18.12
N ARG A 45 -3.08 13.53 -16.80
CA ARG A 45 -2.63 14.73 -16.10
C ARG A 45 -1.12 14.70 -15.87
N ASP A 46 -0.42 15.58 -16.58
CA ASP A 46 1.01 15.74 -16.43
C ASP A 46 1.42 16.10 -14.98
N GLY A 47 2.48 15.46 -14.51
CA GLY A 47 3.09 15.78 -13.22
C GLY A 47 2.33 15.27 -11.98
N LEU A 48 1.26 14.50 -12.14
CA LEU A 48 0.42 14.06 -11.02
C LEU A 48 1.21 13.23 -10.00
N PHE A 49 1.96 12.22 -10.47
CA PHE A 49 2.75 11.35 -9.59
C PHE A 49 3.88 12.11 -8.89
N GLN A 50 4.51 13.09 -9.55
CA GLN A 50 5.54 13.94 -8.96
C GLN A 50 4.99 14.79 -7.82
N LYS A 51 3.74 15.28 -7.94
CA LYS A 51 3.07 16.01 -6.86
C LYS A 51 2.82 15.11 -5.64
N TYR A 52 2.34 13.88 -5.85
CA TYR A 52 2.16 12.92 -4.77
C TYR A 52 3.48 12.49 -4.13
N GLN A 53 4.53 12.27 -4.94
CA GLN A 53 5.87 11.98 -4.46
C GLN A 53 6.41 13.11 -3.58
N ALA A 54 6.21 14.38 -3.98
CA ALA A 54 6.62 15.54 -3.18
C ALA A 54 5.89 15.64 -1.82
N MET A 55 4.72 14.99 -1.68
CA MET A 55 3.98 14.85 -0.43
C MET A 55 4.37 13.62 0.40
N GLY A 56 5.33 12.80 -0.06
CA GLY A 56 5.78 11.60 0.63
C GLY A 56 4.89 10.38 0.43
N ILE A 57 4.03 10.35 -0.60
CA ILE A 57 3.33 9.13 -1.03
C ILE A 57 4.37 8.11 -1.51
N LEU A 58 4.27 6.88 -1.03
CA LEU A 58 5.24 5.82 -1.30
C LEU A 58 5.00 5.11 -2.63
N ALA A 59 3.74 4.84 -2.94
CA ALA A 59 3.34 4.07 -4.12
C ALA A 59 1.90 4.38 -4.53
N VAL A 60 1.56 3.98 -5.75
CA VAL A 60 0.22 4.05 -6.31
C VAL A 60 -0.35 2.64 -6.37
N GLU A 61 -1.59 2.48 -5.94
CA GLU A 61 -2.40 1.27 -6.07
C GLU A 61 -3.85 1.68 -6.27
N MET A 62 -4.85 0.80 -6.18
CA MET A 62 -6.22 1.13 -6.61
C MET A 62 -7.31 0.73 -5.59
N GLU A 63 -6.97 0.23 -4.39
CA GLU A 63 -7.96 -0.42 -3.50
C GLU A 63 -7.85 -0.06 -2.01
N ALA A 64 -6.69 0.32 -1.50
CA ALA A 64 -6.43 0.46 -0.06
C ALA A 64 -7.36 1.49 0.62
N ALA A 65 -7.64 2.62 -0.03
CA ALA A 65 -8.57 3.63 0.48
C ALA A 65 -9.97 3.05 0.68
N ALA A 66 -10.49 2.30 -0.29
CA ALA A 66 -11.81 1.66 -0.21
C ALA A 66 -11.83 0.52 0.82
N LEU A 67 -10.75 -0.28 0.90
CA LEU A 67 -10.59 -1.33 1.91
C LEU A 67 -10.70 -0.75 3.32
N TYR A 68 -9.92 0.29 3.63
CA TYR A 68 -9.91 0.92 4.95
C TYR A 68 -11.22 1.62 5.27
N TYR A 69 -11.82 2.31 4.30
CA TYR A 69 -13.15 2.91 4.47
C TYR A 69 -14.22 1.88 4.83
N ASN A 70 -14.27 0.76 4.09
CA ASN A 70 -15.26 -0.28 4.33
C ASN A 70 -15.01 -1.01 5.66
N ALA A 71 -13.75 -1.26 6.01
CA ALA A 71 -13.39 -1.84 7.31
C ALA A 71 -13.84 -0.94 8.46
N ALA A 72 -13.56 0.37 8.39
CA ALA A 72 -14.01 1.35 9.37
C ALA A 72 -15.54 1.38 9.48
N LYS A 73 -16.25 1.41 8.34
CA LYS A 73 -17.72 1.39 8.29
C LYS A 73 -18.32 0.10 8.89
N ALA A 74 -17.65 -1.03 8.72
CA ALA A 74 -18.10 -2.32 9.21
C ALA A 74 -17.63 -2.65 10.65
N GLY A 75 -16.85 -1.77 11.29
CA GLY A 75 -16.23 -2.05 12.60
C GLY A 75 -15.24 -3.23 12.54
N LYS A 76 -14.51 -3.37 11.42
CA LYS A 76 -13.51 -4.41 11.17
C LYS A 76 -12.12 -3.81 11.05
N LYS A 77 -11.11 -4.68 11.13
CA LYS A 77 -9.70 -4.33 10.94
C LYS A 77 -9.27 -4.62 9.51
N ALA A 78 -8.40 -3.79 8.96
CA ALA A 78 -7.80 -4.01 7.65
C ALA A 78 -6.38 -3.45 7.57
N LEU A 79 -5.57 -4.06 6.71
CA LEU A 79 -4.22 -3.65 6.36
C LEU A 79 -3.99 -3.98 4.88
N ALA A 80 -3.48 -3.03 4.12
CA ALA A 80 -2.93 -3.27 2.79
C ALA A 80 -1.41 -3.46 2.91
N ILE A 81 -0.91 -4.53 2.30
CA ILE A 81 0.53 -4.78 2.13
C ILE A 81 0.75 -4.84 0.62
N CYS A 82 1.67 -4.02 0.12
CA CYS A 82 1.93 -3.90 -1.31
C CYS A 82 3.38 -4.29 -1.61
N THR A 83 3.58 -4.99 -2.72
CA THR A 83 4.90 -5.24 -3.30
C THR A 83 5.12 -4.27 -4.45
N ILE A 84 6.29 -3.63 -4.52
CA ILE A 84 6.61 -2.74 -5.64
C ILE A 84 6.93 -3.59 -6.86
N SER A 85 6.07 -3.54 -7.88
CA SER A 85 6.28 -4.27 -9.14
C SER A 85 7.15 -3.51 -10.13
N ASP A 86 6.96 -2.19 -10.21
CA ASP A 86 7.53 -1.33 -11.25
C ASP A 86 7.91 0.04 -10.67
N ARG A 87 8.92 0.68 -11.26
CA ARG A 87 9.35 2.04 -10.92
C ARG A 87 9.34 2.92 -12.18
N PRO A 88 8.16 3.35 -12.63
CA PRO A 88 8.00 4.03 -13.92
C PRO A 88 8.74 5.36 -14.01
N LEU A 89 9.04 6.03 -12.89
CA LEU A 89 9.83 7.27 -12.87
C LEU A 89 11.34 7.04 -13.08
N HIS A 90 11.79 5.78 -13.02
CA HIS A 90 13.19 5.38 -13.13
C HIS A 90 13.45 4.41 -14.29
N ASP A 91 12.43 4.09 -15.10
CA ASP A 91 12.49 3.06 -16.15
C ASP A 91 13.01 1.68 -15.66
N GLU A 92 12.84 1.40 -14.37
CA GLU A 92 13.25 0.15 -13.74
C GLU A 92 12.06 -0.81 -13.64
N TYR A 93 12.27 -2.02 -14.16
CA TYR A 93 11.31 -3.13 -14.12
C TYR A 93 11.96 -4.34 -13.48
N LEU A 94 11.20 -5.06 -12.65
CA LEU A 94 11.68 -6.28 -12.03
C LEU A 94 11.56 -7.47 -13.00
N SER A 95 12.52 -8.40 -12.91
CA SER A 95 12.39 -9.69 -13.60
C SER A 95 11.19 -10.48 -13.05
N ALA A 96 10.71 -11.47 -13.80
CA ALA A 96 9.62 -12.34 -13.32
C ALA A 96 10.00 -13.08 -12.02
N ALA A 97 11.27 -13.51 -11.91
CA ALA A 97 11.77 -14.20 -10.73
C ALA A 97 11.84 -13.27 -9.51
N ASP A 98 12.30 -12.03 -9.70
CA ASP A 98 12.37 -11.05 -8.60
C ASP A 98 10.97 -10.64 -8.12
N ARG A 99 10.01 -10.48 -9.04
CA ARG A 99 8.60 -10.24 -8.70
C ARG A 99 8.01 -11.38 -7.90
N GLN A 100 8.32 -12.63 -8.27
CA GLN A 100 7.86 -13.79 -7.52
C GLN A 100 8.46 -13.80 -6.11
N SER A 101 9.77 -13.62 -5.97
CA SER A 101 10.43 -13.64 -4.66
C SER A 101 9.88 -12.57 -3.72
N THR A 102 9.69 -11.35 -4.22
CA THR A 102 9.15 -10.23 -3.42
C THR A 102 7.68 -10.44 -3.05
N PHE A 103 6.89 -11.03 -3.95
CA PHE A 103 5.51 -11.43 -3.66
C PHE A 103 5.45 -12.54 -2.60
N GLU A 104 6.33 -13.54 -2.67
CA GLU A 104 6.42 -14.60 -1.66
C GLU A 104 6.71 -14.03 -0.26
N ASP A 105 7.58 -13.02 -0.17
CA ASP A 105 7.87 -12.34 1.09
C ASP A 105 6.65 -11.60 1.66
N MET A 106 5.91 -10.88 0.82
CA MET A 106 4.62 -10.29 1.21
C MET A 106 3.65 -11.36 1.73
N MET A 107 3.55 -12.50 1.05
CA MET A 107 2.66 -13.59 1.45
C MET A 107 3.06 -14.22 2.79
N LYS A 108 4.35 -14.37 3.08
CA LYS A 108 4.83 -14.84 4.40
C LYS A 108 4.37 -13.92 5.52
N ILE A 109 4.42 -12.60 5.29
CA ILE A 109 3.94 -11.61 6.27
C ILE A 109 2.43 -11.72 6.44
N ALA A 110 1.68 -11.72 5.33
CA ALA A 110 0.22 -11.79 5.36
C ALA A 110 -0.32 -13.07 6.03
N LEU A 111 0.29 -14.23 5.77
CA LEU A 111 -0.10 -15.52 6.36
C LEU A 111 0.17 -15.60 7.87
N ARG A 112 1.19 -14.90 8.38
CA ARG A 112 1.47 -14.83 9.82
C ARG A 112 0.59 -13.81 10.56
N LEU A 113 -0.06 -12.91 9.82
CA LEU A 113 -1.01 -11.96 10.37
C LEU A 113 -2.41 -12.56 10.59
N ALA A 114 -2.82 -13.44 9.67
CA ALA A 114 -4.08 -14.19 9.71
C ALA A 114 -4.19 -15.07 10.95
#